data_AF-A0A4P6P7E0-F1
#
_entry.id   AF-A0A4P6P7E0-F1
#
_cell.length_a   1.000
_cell.length_b   1.000
_cell.length_c   1.000
_cell.angle_alpha   90.00
_cell.angle_beta   90.00
_cell.angle_gamma   90.00
#
_symmetry.space_group_name_H-M   'P 1'
#
loop_
_entity.id
_entity.type
_entity.pdbx_description
1 polymer ?
#
loop_
_entity_poly.entity_id
_entity_poly.type
_entity_poly.pdbx_seq_one_letter_code
_entity_poly.pdbx_strand_id
1 'polypeptide(L)'
;MKIITKTLLTSATLVLSAQTTANDSFTFGLGAGAFYSGVGVNAGIQSKSDLKYVSAGCVSYSSIYGSTCGIGVGWVKTDIFDFQTPKHGASLYLGIVGNEYDNFDHEAVYGAALGYHYFLRGIGNAGFNFGLTLVAGNEKDGVGVGALLQAGYQF
;
A
#
# COMPACT_ATOMS: atom_id res chain seq x y z
N MET A 1 -47.16 30.91 9.62
CA MET A 1 -46.88 29.47 9.50
C MET A 1 -45.83 29.25 8.40
N LYS A 2 -44.58 28.96 8.77
CA LYS A 2 -43.56 28.39 7.89
C LYS A 2 -42.54 27.69 8.78
N ILE A 3 -42.52 26.37 8.67
CA ILE A 3 -41.81 25.44 9.56
C ILE A 3 -40.34 25.43 9.15
N ILE A 4 -39.45 25.68 10.10
CA ILE A 4 -37.99 25.54 9.92
C ILE A 4 -37.67 24.06 10.10
N THR A 5 -37.43 23.35 9.00
CA THR A 5 -36.99 21.96 9.03
C THR A 5 -35.51 21.91 9.39
N LYS A 6 -35.20 21.44 10.60
CA LYS A 6 -33.83 21.15 11.05
C LYS A 6 -33.34 19.88 10.35
N THR A 7 -32.42 20.00 9.40
CA THR A 7 -31.72 18.84 8.83
C THR A 7 -30.57 18.47 9.76
N LEU A 8 -30.78 17.41 10.55
CA LEU A 8 -29.79 16.84 11.45
C LEU A 8 -28.75 16.07 10.60
N LEU A 9 -27.55 16.62 10.48
CA LEU A 9 -26.42 15.97 9.82
C LEU A 9 -25.87 14.88 10.77
N THR A 10 -26.33 13.64 10.61
CA THR A 10 -25.75 12.48 11.31
C THR A 10 -24.41 12.12 10.66
N SER A 11 -23.30 12.54 11.29
CA SER A 11 -21.96 12.07 10.98
C SER A 11 -21.85 10.57 11.27
N ALA A 12 -21.81 9.74 10.24
CA ALA A 12 -21.49 8.32 10.34
C ALA A 12 -19.97 8.17 10.51
N THR A 13 -19.48 8.23 11.75
CA THR A 13 -18.11 7.84 12.08
C THR A 13 -17.99 6.32 11.95
N LEU A 14 -17.42 5.84 10.84
CA LEU A 14 -16.93 4.46 10.78
C LEU A 14 -15.75 4.32 11.74
N VAL A 15 -16.03 3.82 12.94
CA VAL A 15 -14.99 3.36 13.87
C VAL A 15 -14.50 2.01 13.36
N LEU A 16 -13.49 2.02 12.48
CA LEU A 16 -12.70 0.82 12.22
C LEU A 16 -11.88 0.51 13.48
N SER A 17 -12.43 -0.34 14.34
CA SER A 17 -11.66 -0.93 15.44
C SER A 17 -10.66 -1.91 14.84
N ALA A 18 -9.37 -1.57 14.89
CA ALA A 18 -8.31 -2.52 14.58
C ALA A 18 -8.36 -3.63 15.64
N GLN A 19 -8.87 -4.80 15.27
CA GLN A 19 -8.85 -5.96 16.15
C GLN A 19 -7.43 -6.51 16.17
N THR A 20 -6.65 -6.12 17.17
CA THR A 20 -5.32 -6.68 17.40
C THR A 20 -5.48 -7.94 18.23
N THR A 21 -5.16 -9.09 17.66
CA THR A 21 -5.12 -10.35 18.40
C THR A 21 -3.83 -10.40 19.23
N ALA A 22 -3.82 -11.20 20.30
CA ALA A 22 -2.65 -11.34 21.18
C ALA A 22 -1.39 -11.89 20.48
N ASN A 23 -1.52 -12.36 19.24
CA ASN A 23 -0.43 -12.93 18.45
C ASN A 23 -0.02 -12.02 17.27
N ASP A 24 -0.53 -10.79 17.23
CA ASP A 24 -0.14 -9.80 16.24
C ASP A 24 1.04 -8.98 16.76
N SER A 25 2.06 -8.76 15.93
CA SER A 25 3.23 -7.94 16.21
C SER A 25 3.23 -6.69 15.33
N PHE A 26 3.79 -5.60 15.85
CA PHE A 26 4.11 -4.45 15.02
C PHE A 26 5.33 -4.76 14.15
N THR A 27 5.33 -4.28 12.92
CA THR A 27 6.45 -4.40 11.99
C THR A 27 6.66 -3.09 11.25
N PHE A 28 7.90 -2.82 10.85
CA PHE A 28 8.24 -1.74 9.96
C PHE A 28 9.19 -2.24 8.88
N GLY A 29 9.19 -1.58 7.73
CA GLY A 29 10.03 -2.00 6.61
C GLY A 29 10.49 -0.81 5.80
N LEU A 30 11.53 -1.03 5.01
CA LEU A 30 12.06 -0.08 4.05
C LEU A 30 12.43 -0.79 2.75
N GLY A 31 12.24 -0.11 1.63
CA GLY A 31 12.50 -0.72 0.33
C GLY A 31 11.99 0.11 -0.84
N ALA A 32 11.88 -0.57 -1.97
CA ALA A 32 11.35 -0.05 -3.22
C ALA A 32 10.15 -0.89 -3.69
N GLY A 33 9.13 -0.25 -4.26
CA GLY A 33 7.94 -0.87 -4.85
C GLY A 33 6.64 -0.42 -4.18
N ALA A 34 5.49 -0.97 -4.62
CA ALA A 34 4.17 -0.57 -4.11
C ALA A 34 4.02 -0.76 -2.59
N PHE A 35 4.63 -1.82 -2.03
CA PHE A 35 4.65 -2.11 -0.59
C PHE A 35 5.36 -1.05 0.27
N TYR A 36 6.06 -0.11 -0.37
CA TYR A 36 6.81 1.00 0.23
C TYR A 36 6.44 2.36 -0.38
N SER A 37 5.33 2.45 -1.14
CA SER A 37 4.92 3.66 -1.88
C SER A 37 6.00 4.22 -2.81
N GLY A 38 6.71 3.34 -3.53
CA GLY A 38 7.90 3.69 -4.30
C GLY A 38 9.16 3.37 -3.50
N VAL A 39 10.14 4.26 -3.47
CA VAL A 39 11.27 4.17 -2.53
C VAL A 39 10.85 4.80 -1.22
N GLY A 40 10.76 4.00 -0.16
CA GLY A 40 10.16 4.47 1.09
C GLY A 40 10.11 3.43 2.19
N VAL A 41 9.11 3.61 3.05
CA VAL A 41 8.90 2.82 4.27
C VAL A 41 7.48 2.29 4.36
N ASN A 42 7.31 1.23 5.13
CA ASN A 42 6.00 0.78 5.61
C ASN A 42 6.03 0.53 7.12
N ALA A 43 4.84 0.55 7.70
CA ALA A 43 4.60 0.20 9.09
C ALA A 43 3.24 -0.49 9.19
N GLY A 44 3.13 -1.53 10.01
CA GLY A 44 1.93 -2.33 10.02
C GLY A 44 1.80 -3.28 11.19
N ILE A 45 0.67 -3.98 11.19
CA ILE A 45 0.33 -5.03 12.14
C ILE A 45 0.42 -6.35 11.37
N GLN A 46 1.24 -7.25 11.89
CA GLN A 46 1.61 -8.52 11.29
C GLN A 46 1.15 -9.68 12.15
N SER A 47 0.61 -10.71 11.52
CA SER A 47 0.36 -12.01 12.13
C SER A 47 1.23 -13.08 11.45
N LYS A 48 0.98 -14.36 11.75
CA LYS A 48 1.66 -15.49 11.09
C LYS A 48 1.35 -15.60 9.60
N SER A 49 0.18 -15.12 9.17
CA SER A 49 -0.28 -15.27 7.79
C SER A 49 -0.58 -13.94 7.10
N ASP A 50 -0.75 -12.85 7.85
CA ASP A 50 -1.31 -11.60 7.34
C ASP A 50 -0.44 -10.40 7.73
N LEU A 51 -0.44 -9.35 6.91
CA LEU A 51 0.16 -8.06 7.23
C LEU A 51 -0.70 -6.92 6.69
N LYS A 52 -1.25 -6.10 7.58
CA LYS A 52 -1.96 -4.86 7.23
C LYS A 52 -1.04 -3.69 7.52
N TYR A 53 -0.82 -2.83 6.53
CA TYR A 53 0.22 -1.80 6.63
C TYR A 53 -0.23 -0.47 6.02
N VAL A 54 0.43 0.59 6.49
CA VAL A 54 0.51 1.89 5.83
C VAL A 54 1.93 2.08 5.29
N SER A 55 2.07 2.88 4.25
CA SER A 55 3.35 3.12 3.57
C SER A 55 3.46 4.55 3.10
N ALA A 56 4.69 5.05 3.03
CA ALA A 56 5.01 6.39 2.58
C ALA A 56 6.36 6.37 1.86
N GLY A 57 6.43 7.03 0.71
CA GLY A 57 7.60 6.98 -0.16
C GLY A 57 7.45 7.86 -1.39
N CYS A 58 8.45 7.80 -2.27
CA CYS A 58 8.45 8.55 -3.53
C CYS A 58 8.58 7.60 -4.72
N VAL A 59 7.72 7.77 -5.71
CA VAL A 59 7.66 6.94 -6.92
C VAL A 59 8.51 7.50 -8.06
N SER A 60 8.86 8.78 -8.00
CA SER A 60 9.76 9.42 -8.96
C SER A 60 10.62 10.49 -8.28
N TYR A 61 11.80 10.72 -8.85
CA TYR A 61 12.69 11.82 -8.49
C TYR A 61 13.37 12.37 -9.74
N SER A 62 13.40 13.69 -9.88
CA SER A 62 14.16 14.39 -10.90
C SER A 62 14.81 15.64 -10.34
N SER A 63 16.03 15.94 -10.76
CA SER A 63 16.76 17.16 -10.35
C SER A 63 16.10 18.45 -10.85
N ILE A 64 15.29 18.37 -11.90
CA ILE A 64 14.64 19.52 -12.53
C ILE A 64 13.24 19.75 -11.94
N TYR A 65 12.56 18.68 -11.54
CA TYR A 65 11.13 18.72 -11.22
C TYR A 65 10.77 18.24 -9.81
N GLY A 66 11.74 17.82 -9.01
CA GLY A 66 11.53 17.37 -7.64
C GLY A 66 11.09 15.90 -7.54
N SER A 67 10.43 15.57 -6.44
CA SER A 67 10.01 14.19 -6.09
C SER A 67 8.51 14.08 -6.00
N THR A 68 7.93 13.05 -6.62
CA THR A 68 6.51 12.71 -6.44
C THR A 68 6.41 11.69 -5.32
N CYS A 69 5.90 12.13 -4.17
CA CYS A 69 5.77 11.32 -2.96
C CYS A 69 4.31 11.18 -2.55
N GLY A 70 3.99 10.07 -1.89
CA GLY A 70 2.63 9.78 -1.47
C GLY A 70 2.59 8.71 -0.42
N ILE A 71 1.36 8.40 -0.03
CA ILE A 71 1.04 7.39 0.97
C ILE A 71 0.21 6.26 0.33
N GLY A 72 0.20 5.14 1.01
CA GLY A 72 -0.61 3.99 0.63
C GLY A 72 -0.95 3.11 1.82
N VAL A 73 -1.97 2.30 1.64
CA VAL A 73 -2.41 1.28 2.59
C VAL A 73 -2.49 -0.05 1.86
N GLY A 74 -2.18 -1.13 2.55
CA GLY A 74 -2.29 -2.44 1.92
C GLY A 74 -2.45 -3.57 2.90
N TRP A 75 -2.75 -4.73 2.33
CA TRP A 75 -2.94 -5.97 3.04
C TRP A 75 -2.28 -7.11 2.27
N VAL A 76 -1.41 -7.85 2.94
CA VAL A 76 -0.78 -9.07 2.43
C VAL A 76 -1.37 -10.26 3.18
N LYS A 77 -1.68 -11.33 2.45
CA LYS A 77 -2.08 -12.62 2.99
C LYS A 77 -1.25 -13.73 2.36
N THR A 78 -0.80 -14.68 3.17
CA THR A 78 0.02 -15.83 2.75
C THR A 78 -0.76 -17.14 2.69
N ASP A 79 -2.01 -17.14 3.13
CA ASP A 79 -2.90 -18.31 3.24
C ASP A 79 -3.91 -18.43 2.08
N ILE A 80 -3.82 -17.56 1.06
CA ILE A 80 -4.75 -17.56 -0.09
C ILE A 80 -4.50 -18.76 -1.02
N PHE A 81 -3.25 -19.21 -1.07
CA PHE A 81 -2.84 -20.36 -1.85
C PHE A 81 -2.42 -21.45 -0.87
N ASP A 82 -2.63 -22.73 -1.21
CA ASP A 82 -2.28 -23.89 -0.37
C ASP A 82 -0.75 -24.15 -0.33
N PHE A 83 0.03 -23.06 -0.25
CA PHE A 83 1.46 -23.12 0.00
C PHE A 83 1.64 -23.42 1.48
N GLN A 84 2.22 -24.58 1.80
CA GLN A 84 2.52 -24.99 3.17
C GLN A 84 3.62 -24.13 3.86
N THR A 85 3.87 -22.90 3.38
CA THR A 85 4.90 -22.01 3.91
C THR A 85 4.42 -20.55 3.96
N PRO A 86 4.75 -19.78 5.01
CA PRO A 86 4.38 -18.37 5.14
C PRO A 86 5.27 -17.43 4.29
N LYS A 87 5.89 -17.95 3.22
CA LYS A 87 6.85 -17.19 2.39
C LYS A 87 6.20 -16.50 1.22
N HIS A 88 5.06 -16.99 0.74
CA HIS A 88 4.40 -16.51 -0.45
C HIS A 88 3.17 -15.70 -0.05
N GLY A 89 3.14 -14.41 -0.36
CA GLY A 89 2.03 -13.52 -0.03
C GLY A 89 1.39 -12.94 -1.28
N ALA A 90 0.07 -12.95 -1.35
CA ALA A 90 -0.70 -12.11 -2.27
C ALA A 90 -1.15 -10.84 -1.54
N SER A 91 -1.24 -9.72 -2.26
CA SER A 91 -1.59 -8.44 -1.66
C SER A 91 -2.60 -7.63 -2.46
N LEU A 92 -3.31 -6.80 -1.71
CA LEU A 92 -4.07 -5.67 -2.21
C LEU A 92 -3.45 -4.39 -1.65
N TYR A 93 -3.30 -3.38 -2.50
CA TYR A 93 -2.77 -2.08 -2.13
C TYR A 93 -3.61 -0.96 -2.75
N LEU A 94 -3.79 0.12 -2.00
CA LEU A 94 -4.44 1.36 -2.42
C LEU A 94 -3.53 2.52 -2.03
N GLY A 95 -3.14 3.36 -2.99
CA GLY A 95 -2.22 4.47 -2.71
C GLY A 95 -1.60 5.04 -3.96
N ILE A 96 -0.47 5.72 -3.80
CA ILE A 96 0.33 6.20 -4.91
C ILE A 96 0.87 5.00 -5.71
N VAL A 97 0.62 4.98 -7.02
CA VAL A 97 1.04 3.91 -7.93
C VAL A 97 1.94 4.41 -9.06
N GLY A 98 2.05 5.72 -9.24
CA GLY A 98 2.86 6.32 -10.29
C GLY A 98 2.86 7.85 -10.26
N ASN A 99 3.35 8.42 -11.35
CA ASN A 99 3.40 9.85 -11.59
C ASN A 99 3.09 10.10 -13.06
N GLU A 100 2.28 11.11 -13.33
CA GLU A 100 2.03 11.58 -14.70
C GLU A 100 2.83 12.87 -14.97
N TYR A 101 3.29 13.00 -16.20
CA TYR A 101 4.03 14.18 -16.67
C TYR A 101 3.12 15.01 -17.57
N ASP A 102 2.76 16.22 -17.13
CA ASP A 102 2.04 17.17 -17.98
C ASP A 102 2.61 18.58 -17.80
N ASN A 103 3.11 19.17 -18.89
CA ASN A 103 3.51 20.58 -18.97
C ASN A 103 4.25 21.13 -17.73
N PHE A 104 5.30 20.42 -17.28
CA PHE A 104 6.16 20.74 -16.13
C PHE A 104 5.56 20.47 -14.73
N ASP A 105 4.29 20.08 -14.62
CA ASP A 105 3.67 19.62 -13.37
C ASP A 105 3.78 18.10 -13.19
N HIS A 106 4.05 17.70 -11.94
CA HIS A 106 4.19 16.31 -11.52
C HIS A 106 2.99 15.95 -10.67
N GLU A 107 2.09 15.16 -11.22
CA GLU A 107 0.88 14.77 -10.52
C GLU A 107 0.99 13.32 -10.03
N ALA A 108 0.80 13.13 -8.74
CA ALA A 108 0.79 11.81 -8.13
C ALA A 108 -0.42 11.01 -8.63
N VAL A 109 -0.17 9.89 -9.27
CA VAL A 109 -1.21 8.97 -9.73
C VAL A 109 -1.57 8.05 -8.57
N TYR A 110 -2.80 8.17 -8.10
CA TYR A 110 -3.38 7.29 -7.08
C TYR A 110 -4.20 6.18 -7.73
N GLY A 111 -4.12 4.98 -7.14
CA GLY A 111 -4.72 3.81 -7.74
C GLY A 111 -4.77 2.61 -6.80
N ALA A 112 -5.04 1.46 -7.42
CA ALA A 112 -5.11 0.17 -6.76
C ALA A 112 -4.07 -0.77 -7.35
N ALA A 113 -3.68 -1.77 -6.57
CA ALA A 113 -2.68 -2.72 -7.00
C ALA A 113 -2.90 -4.12 -6.41
N LEU A 114 -2.55 -5.13 -7.21
CA LEU A 114 -2.53 -6.54 -6.83
C LEU A 114 -1.09 -7.04 -6.90
N GLY A 115 -0.59 -7.54 -5.78
CA GLY A 115 0.82 -7.91 -5.64
C GLY A 115 1.05 -9.34 -5.24
N TYR A 116 2.25 -9.81 -5.57
CA TYR A 116 2.85 -11.03 -5.04
C TYR A 116 4.17 -10.67 -4.34
N HIS A 117 4.39 -11.24 -3.16
CA HIS A 117 5.57 -11.03 -2.35
C HIS A 117 6.17 -12.37 -1.91
N TYR A 118 7.49 -12.47 -1.97
CA TYR A 118 8.26 -13.58 -1.44
C TYR A 118 9.10 -13.10 -0.25
N PHE A 119 8.78 -13.57 0.96
CA PHE A 119 9.49 -13.28 2.20
C PHE A 119 10.51 -14.39 2.47
N LEU A 120 11.81 -14.09 2.42
CA LEU A 120 12.88 -15.11 2.52
C LEU A 120 12.80 -15.91 3.83
N ARG A 121 12.40 -15.24 4.91
CA ARG A 121 12.28 -15.81 6.26
C ARG A 121 10.83 -16.01 6.71
N GLY A 122 9.88 -15.91 5.78
CA GLY A 122 8.44 -15.91 6.06
C GLY A 122 7.94 -14.54 6.52
N ILE A 123 6.64 -14.27 6.32
CA ILE A 123 6.06 -12.96 6.57
C ILE A 123 6.28 -12.50 8.02
N GLY A 124 6.06 -13.36 9.00
CA GLY A 124 6.16 -13.06 10.44
C GLY A 124 7.57 -12.88 11.02
N ASN A 125 8.62 -12.76 10.19
CA ASN A 125 10.00 -12.64 10.67
C ASN A 125 10.76 -11.52 9.94
N ALA A 126 11.67 -10.88 10.66
CA ALA A 126 12.58 -9.90 10.08
C ALA A 126 13.41 -10.51 8.93
N GLY A 127 13.42 -9.88 7.76
CA GLY A 127 14.17 -10.35 6.61
C GLY A 127 13.86 -9.62 5.30
N PHE A 128 14.63 -9.98 4.28
CA PHE A 128 14.41 -9.49 2.92
C PHE A 128 13.15 -10.07 2.28
N ASN A 129 12.51 -9.25 1.46
CA ASN A 129 11.39 -9.65 0.62
C ASN A 129 11.54 -9.07 -0.79
N PHE A 130 10.96 -9.78 -1.75
CA PHE A 130 10.92 -9.40 -3.16
C PHE A 130 9.51 -9.56 -3.70
N GLY A 131 9.12 -8.82 -4.73
CA GLY A 131 7.77 -8.94 -5.26
C GLY A 131 7.57 -8.36 -6.64
N LEU A 132 6.38 -8.62 -7.16
CA LEU A 132 5.86 -8.05 -8.39
C LEU A 132 4.43 -7.60 -8.11
N THR A 133 4.11 -6.37 -8.50
CA THR A 133 2.81 -5.78 -8.30
C THR A 133 2.26 -5.25 -9.61
N LEU A 134 1.05 -5.66 -9.97
CA LEU A 134 0.29 -5.05 -11.06
C LEU A 134 -0.47 -3.86 -10.49
N VAL A 135 -0.35 -2.71 -11.13
CA VAL A 135 -0.96 -1.45 -10.68
C VAL A 135 -1.94 -0.93 -11.72
N ALA A 136 -3.01 -0.29 -11.26
CA ALA A 136 -3.92 0.47 -12.09
C ALA A 136 -4.22 1.81 -11.41
N GLY A 137 -4.08 2.91 -12.16
CA GLY A 137 -4.20 4.28 -11.64
C GLY A 137 -5.06 5.14 -12.55
N ASN A 138 -5.62 6.21 -11.99
CA ASN A 138 -6.35 7.20 -12.77
C ASN A 138 -5.36 8.24 -13.32
N GLU A 139 -5.19 8.24 -14.63
CA GLU A 139 -4.34 9.15 -15.41
C GLU A 139 -5.25 10.08 -16.25
N LYS A 140 -4.72 11.16 -16.81
CA LYS A 140 -5.53 12.13 -17.59
C LYS A 140 -6.19 11.52 -18.82
N ASP A 141 -5.55 10.53 -19.44
CA ASP A 141 -6.06 9.81 -20.62
C ASP A 141 -6.93 8.58 -20.26
N GLY A 142 -7.21 8.36 -18.97
CA GLY A 142 -8.07 7.27 -18.49
C GLY A 142 -7.39 6.39 -17.44
N VAL A 143 -7.59 5.08 -17.51
CA VAL A 143 -6.99 4.14 -16.56
C VAL A 143 -5.68 3.60 -17.12
N GLY A 144 -4.57 4.00 -16.51
CA GLY A 144 -3.25 3.44 -16.79
C GLY A 144 -3.05 2.11 -16.06
N VAL A 145 -2.38 1.15 -16.70
CA VAL A 145 -2.03 -0.15 -16.11
C VAL A 145 -0.53 -0.37 -16.25
N GLY A 146 0.11 -0.85 -15.18
CA GLY A 146 1.55 -1.08 -15.16
C GLY A 146 1.95 -2.21 -14.22
N ALA A 147 3.27 -2.39 -14.08
CA ALA A 147 3.85 -3.34 -13.15
C ALA A 147 5.03 -2.71 -12.40
N LEU A 148 5.17 -3.04 -11.12
CA LEU A 148 6.25 -2.59 -10.25
C LEU A 148 6.97 -3.80 -9.67
N LEU A 149 8.30 -3.79 -9.79
CA LEU A 149 9.14 -4.70 -9.02
C LEU A 149 9.30 -4.18 -7.60
N GLN A 150 9.49 -5.11 -6.67
CA GLN A 150 9.69 -4.80 -5.27
C GLN A 150 10.92 -5.51 -4.73
N ALA A 151 11.65 -4.77 -3.89
CA ALA A 151 12.69 -5.31 -3.03
C ALA A 151 12.74 -4.49 -1.74
N GLY A 152 12.83 -5.15 -0.59
CA GLY A 152 12.95 -4.45 0.68
C GLY A 152 13.30 -5.36 1.84
N TYR A 153 13.42 -4.76 3.02
CA TYR A 153 13.66 -5.44 4.27
C TYR A 153 12.51 -5.13 5.24
N GLN A 154 11.98 -6.16 5.87
CA GLN A 154 10.98 -6.08 6.93
C GLN A 154 11.66 -6.37 8.27
N PHE A 155 11.39 -5.56 9.30
CA PHE A 155 11.92 -5.70 10.65
C PHE A 155 10.87 -6.28 11.60
#